data_AF-A0A248YVE7-F1
#
_entry.id   AF-A0A248YVE7-F1
#
_cell.length_a   1.000
_cell.length_b   1.000
_cell.length_c   1.000
_cell.angle_alpha   90.00
_cell.angle_beta   90.00
_cell.angle_gamma   90.00
#
_symmetry.space_group_name_H-M   'P 1'
#
loop_
_entity.id
_entity.type
_entity.pdbx_description
1 polymer ?
#
loop_
_entity_poly.entity_id
_entity_poly.type
_entity_poly.pdbx_seq_one_letter_code
_entity_poly.pdbx_strand_id
1 'polypeptide(L)'
;MDFRQAQADILALLDESPITSSDVRSDVRELVQVGEIGLAFDTICSWLFEDSLAISRSFYERLRVLANDLEEPAAVERLDELVVD
;
A
#
# COMPACT_ATOMS: atom_id res chain seq x y z
N MET A 1 -6.21 14.60 -4.03
CA MET A 1 -6.13 14.25 -2.59
C MET A 1 -5.32 15.32 -1.84
N ASP A 2 -5.62 15.61 -0.56
CA ASP A 2 -4.75 16.45 0.28
C ASP A 2 -3.63 15.60 0.90
N PHE A 3 -2.45 16.17 1.09
CA PHE A 3 -1.26 15.47 1.57
C PHE A 3 -1.47 14.74 2.90
N ARG A 4 -2.19 15.36 3.84
CA ARG A 4 -2.50 14.73 5.14
C ARG A 4 -3.43 13.53 5.01
N GLN A 5 -4.35 13.59 4.05
CA GLN A 5 -5.25 12.47 3.76
C GLN A 5 -4.44 11.30 3.19
N ALA A 6 -3.52 11.58 2.26
CA ALA A 6 -2.64 10.56 1.68
C ALA A 6 -1.79 9.86 2.75
N GLN A 7 -1.22 10.62 3.69
CA GLN A 7 -0.48 10.05 4.82
C GLN A 7 -1.35 9.11 5.65
N ALA A 8 -2.57 9.54 6.01
CA ALA A 8 -3.47 8.74 6.81
C ALA A 8 -3.90 7.45 6.09
N ASP A 9 -4.17 7.54 4.79
CA ASP A 9 -4.61 6.41 3.97
C ASP A 9 -3.50 5.36 3.80
N ILE A 10 -2.25 5.78 3.60
CA ILE A 10 -1.09 4.87 3.55
C ILE A 10 -0.88 4.16 4.89
N LEU A 11 -0.95 4.90 6.00
CA LEU A 11 -0.78 4.31 7.32
C LEU A 11 -1.90 3.32 7.66
N ALA A 12 -3.14 3.62 7.27
CA ALA A 12 -4.27 2.71 7.42
C ALA A 12 -4.07 1.43 6.59
N LEU A 13 -3.64 1.55 5.34
CA LEU A 13 -3.31 0.39 4.50
C LEU A 13 -2.20 -0.46 5.11
N LEU A 14 -1.13 0.16 5.62
CA LEU A 14 -0.05 -0.56 6.27
C LEU A 14 -0.54 -1.31 7.51
N ASP A 15 -1.37 -0.68 8.32
CA ASP A 15 -1.89 -1.29 9.54
C ASP A 15 -2.83 -2.47 9.27
N GLU A 16 -3.59 -2.42 8.18
CA GLU A 16 -4.50 -3.48 7.76
C GLU A 16 -3.85 -4.53 6.83
N SER A 17 -2.63 -4.26 6.35
CA SER A 17 -1.92 -5.17 5.45
C SER A 17 -1.50 -6.47 6.14
N PRO A 18 -1.38 -7.59 5.38
CA PRO A 18 -0.81 -8.83 5.86
C PRO A 18 0.71 -8.77 6.10
N ILE A 19 1.37 -7.62 5.89
CA ILE A 19 2.81 -7.46 6.07
C ILE A 19 3.16 -7.52 7.55
N THR A 20 3.80 -8.62 7.97
CA THR A 20 4.23 -8.84 9.35
C THR A 20 5.67 -8.41 9.63
N SER A 21 6.46 -8.16 8.58
CA SER A 21 7.86 -7.72 8.72
C SER A 21 7.92 -6.37 9.43
N SER A 22 8.56 -6.32 10.61
CA SER A 22 8.71 -5.09 11.40
C SER A 22 9.53 -4.04 10.67
N ASP A 23 10.50 -4.48 9.87
CA ASP A 23 11.45 -3.61 9.19
C ASP A 23 10.73 -2.88 8.07
N VAL A 24 10.01 -3.62 7.21
CA VAL A 24 9.19 -3.07 6.12
C VAL A 24 8.15 -2.09 6.67
N ARG A 25 7.48 -2.44 7.77
CA ARG A 25 6.51 -1.54 8.41
C ARG A 25 7.14 -0.28 8.98
N SER A 26 8.40 -0.34 9.40
CA SER A 26 9.12 0.83 9.92
C SER A 26 9.57 1.72 8.76
N ASP A 27 10.09 1.12 7.69
CA ASP A 27 10.51 1.82 6.47
C ASP A 27 9.36 2.59 5.83
N VAL A 28 8.19 1.95 5.65
CA VAL A 28 6.99 2.62 5.12
C VAL A 28 6.57 3.80 6.00
N ARG A 29 6.64 3.67 7.34
CA ARG A 29 6.30 4.77 8.25
C ARG A 29 7.30 5.91 8.15
N GLU A 30 8.58 5.62 7.98
CA GLU A 30 9.61 6.64 7.77
C GLU A 30 9.35 7.41 6.47
N LEU A 31 9.07 6.70 5.37
CA LEU A 31 8.73 7.30 4.07
C LEU A 31 7.52 8.24 4.18
N VAL A 32 6.45 7.81 4.87
CA VAL A 32 5.28 8.67 5.14
C VAL A 32 5.67 9.92 5.93
N GLN A 33 6.53 9.77 6.95
CA GLN A 33 6.96 10.89 7.81
C GLN A 33 7.77 11.94 7.04
N VAL A 34 8.65 11.51 6.13
CA VAL A 34 9.44 12.44 5.30
C VAL A 34 8.68 12.98 4.08
N GLY A 35 7.47 12.47 3.84
CA GLY A 35 6.57 12.93 2.77
C GLY A 35 6.72 12.20 1.44
N GLU A 36 7.46 11.10 1.42
CA GLU A 36 7.67 10.24 0.26
C GLU A 36 6.48 9.26 0.10
N ILE A 37 5.30 9.82 -0.19
CA ILE A 37 4.03 9.07 -0.20
C ILE A 37 3.96 8.02 -1.32
N GLY A 38 4.37 8.38 -2.55
CA GLY A 38 4.40 7.44 -3.67
C GLY A 38 5.34 6.27 -3.39
N LEU A 39 6.53 6.55 -2.88
CA LEU A 39 7.49 5.50 -2.50
C LEU A 39 6.98 4.63 -1.34
N ALA A 40 6.29 5.21 -0.36
CA ALA A 40 5.66 4.45 0.72
C ALA A 40 4.58 3.49 0.17
N PHE A 41 3.76 3.97 -0.76
CA PHE A 41 2.74 3.17 -1.42
C PHE A 41 3.33 2.03 -2.27
N ASP A 42 4.31 2.36 -3.10
CA ASP A 42 5.03 1.41 -3.95
C ASP A 42 5.73 0.32 -3.13
N THR A 43 6.29 0.69 -1.97
CA THR A 43 6.90 -0.27 -1.03
C THR A 43 5.87 -1.28 -0.50
N ILE A 44 4.66 -0.82 -0.12
CA ILE A 44 3.58 -1.72 0.30
C ILE A 44 3.21 -2.67 -0.85
N CYS A 45 2.97 -2.13 -2.05
CA CYS A 45 2.54 -2.91 -3.21
C CYS A 45 3.58 -3.95 -3.64
N SER A 46 4.85 -3.53 -3.71
CA SER A 46 5.98 -4.42 -4.02
C SER A 46 6.09 -5.55 -3.02
N TRP A 47 5.99 -5.26 -1.72
CA TRP A 47 6.10 -6.31 -0.70
C TRP A 47 4.94 -7.30 -0.75
N LEU A 48 3.70 -6.83 -0.96
CA LEU A 48 2.55 -7.70 -1.15
C LEU A 48 2.77 -8.67 -2.32
N PHE A 49 3.30 -8.17 -3.43
CA PHE A 49 3.57 -8.95 -4.63
C PHE A 49 4.72 -9.95 -4.43
N GLU A 50 5.86 -9.49 -3.94
CA GLU A 50 7.07 -10.29 -3.78
C GLU A 50 6.87 -11.47 -2.82
N ASP A 51 6.20 -11.24 -1.70
CA ASP A 51 5.89 -12.29 -0.72
C ASP A 51 4.61 -13.06 -1.05
N SER A 52 3.94 -12.75 -2.18
CA SER A 52 2.67 -13.36 -2.59
C SER A 52 1.62 -13.36 -1.47
N LEU A 53 1.50 -12.23 -0.77
CA LEU A 53 0.66 -12.09 0.41
C LEU A 53 -0.81 -12.00 -0.01
N ALA A 54 -1.61 -12.96 0.44
CA ALA A 54 -3.05 -12.97 0.19
C ALA A 54 -3.73 -11.74 0.80
N ILE A 55 -4.53 -11.04 -0.02
CA ILE A 55 -5.28 -9.85 0.39
C ILE A 55 -6.78 -10.03 0.12
N SER A 56 -7.62 -9.40 0.93
CA SER A 56 -9.06 -9.41 0.67
C SER A 56 -9.40 -8.51 -0.52
N ARG A 57 -10.53 -8.80 -1.18
CA ARG A 57 -11.08 -7.92 -2.22
C ARG A 57 -11.29 -6.48 -1.74
N SER A 58 -11.79 -6.30 -0.52
CA SER A 58 -12.00 -4.97 0.06
C SER A 58 -10.70 -4.20 0.31
N PHE A 59 -9.62 -4.90 0.63
CA PHE A 59 -8.29 -4.30 0.75
C PHE A 59 -7.75 -3.90 -0.62
N TYR A 60 -7.87 -4.79 -1.62
CA TYR A 60 -7.45 -4.52 -2.99
C TYR A 60 -8.16 -3.31 -3.61
N GLU A 61 -9.48 -3.17 -3.44
CA GLU A 61 -10.20 -2.00 -3.98
C GLU A 61 -9.71 -0.68 -3.37
N ARG A 62 -9.34 -0.67 -2.08
CA ARG A 62 -8.76 0.53 -1.45
C ARG A 62 -7.37 0.84 -1.99
N LEU A 63 -6.54 -0.17 -2.23
CA LEU A 63 -5.26 0.00 -2.92
C LEU A 63 -5.48 0.64 -4.30
N ARG A 64 -6.48 0.16 -5.07
CA ARG A 64 -6.79 0.74 -6.39
C ARG A 64 -7.25 2.18 -6.33
N VAL A 65 -8.12 2.53 -5.38
CA VAL A 65 -8.56 3.92 -5.21
C VAL A 65 -7.36 4.81 -4.91
N LEU A 66 -6.52 4.42 -3.96
CA LEU A 66 -5.35 5.21 -3.59
C LEU A 66 -4.32 5.29 -4.73
N ALA A 67 -4.08 4.20 -5.45
CA ALA A 67 -3.21 4.19 -6.63
C ALA A 67 -3.66 5.21 -7.69
N ASN A 68 -4.97 5.32 -7.94
CA ASN A 68 -5.51 6.32 -8.85
C ASN A 68 -5.32 7.74 -8.32
N ASP A 69 -5.53 7.96 -7.02
CA ASP A 69 -5.34 9.27 -6.37
C ASP A 69 -3.87 9.72 -6.34
N LEU A 70 -2.94 8.76 -6.34
CA LEU A 70 -1.49 8.98 -6.43
C LEU A 70 -0.96 9.01 -7.87
N GLU A 71 -1.81 8.81 -8.88
CA GLU A 71 -1.43 8.69 -10.30
C GLU A 71 -0.47 7.51 -10.58
N GLU A 72 -0.52 6.45 -9.76
CA GLU A 72 0.31 5.25 -9.83
C GLU A 72 -0.50 3.93 -10.01
N PRO A 73 -1.41 3.83 -10.99
CA PRO A 73 -2.27 2.65 -11.16
C PRO A 73 -1.49 1.36 -11.46
N ALA A 74 -0.28 1.47 -12.01
CA ALA A 74 0.56 0.32 -12.34
C ALA A 74 1.07 -0.44 -11.09
N ALA A 75 1.19 0.23 -9.95
CA ALA A 75 1.69 -0.38 -8.71
C ALA A 75 0.77 -1.49 -8.18
N VAL A 76 -0.52 -1.43 -8.50
CA VAL A 76 -1.54 -2.37 -8.02
C VAL A 76 -2.03 -3.35 -9.09
N GLU A 77 -1.57 -3.22 -10.32
CA GLU A 77 -2.16 -3.91 -11.48
C GLU A 77 -2.03 -5.43 -11.37
N ARG A 78 -0.95 -5.93 -10.74
CA ARG A 78 -0.66 -7.36 -10.55
C ARG A 78 -1.12 -7.92 -9.21
N LEU A 79 -1.65 -7.08 -8.32
CA LEU A 79 -2.09 -7.51 -6.98
C LEU A 79 -3.46 -8.19 -7.01
N ASP A 80 -4.18 -8.13 -8.14
CA ASP A 80 -5.42 -8.88 -8.34
C ASP A 80 -5.21 -10.40 -8.27
N GLU A 81 -4.04 -10.88 -8.69
CA GLU A 81 -3.59 -12.27 -8.57
C GLU A 81 -3.55 -12.78 -7.12
N LEU A 82 -3.43 -11.87 -6.15
CA LEU A 82 -3.32 -12.17 -4.72
C LEU A 82 -4.67 -12.09 -3.97
N VAL A 83 -5.74 -11.71 -4.67
CA VAL A 83 -7.05 -11.50 -4.05
C VAL A 83 -7.69 -12.84 -3.70
N VAL A 84 -8.06 -12.98 -2.42
CA VAL A 84 -8.81 -14.12 -1.89
C VAL A 84 -10.19 -13.67 -1.39
N ASP A 85 -11.21 -14.50 -1.62
CA ASP A 85 -12.61 -14.25 -1.20
C ASP A 85 -12.89 -14.80 0.22
#